data_AF-A0A4U5JWP8-F1
#
_entry.id   AF-A0A4U5JWP8-F1
#
_cell.length_a   1.000
_cell.length_b   1.000
_cell.length_c   1.000
_cell.angle_alpha   90.00
_cell.angle_beta   90.00
_cell.angle_gamma   90.00
#
_symmetry.space_group_name_H-M   'P 1'
#
loop_
_entity.id
_entity.type
_entity.pdbx_description
1 polymer ?
#
loop_
_entity_poly.entity_id
_entity_poly.type
_entity_poly.pdbx_seq_one_letter_code
_entity_poly.pdbx_strand_id
1 'polypeptide(L)'
;MRAKLAELLDAIPSLGRLPPEILSLLDLSELRVPRGRVAEARTALEREFGCHVVAYERSPSGSGDPDALHLCRIATAARLTPDHLDRLLAAETSLETERISFVAYERLSPR
;
A
#
# COMPACT_ATOMS: atom_id res chain seq x y z
N MET A 1 13.89 1.59 10.82
CA MET A 1 12.62 2.28 10.51
C MET A 1 12.80 3.46 9.55
N ARG A 2 13.67 4.44 9.84
CA ARG A 2 13.87 5.65 8.98
C ARG A 2 14.23 5.36 7.52
N ALA A 3 15.10 4.39 7.24
CA ALA A 3 15.47 4.03 5.86
C ALA A 3 14.30 3.44 5.05
N LYS A 4 13.56 2.49 5.63
CA LYS A 4 12.36 1.90 5.01
C LYS A 4 11.28 2.95 4.75
N LEU A 5 11.07 3.88 5.67
CA LEU A 5 10.13 5.00 5.48
C LEU A 5 10.55 5.88 4.29
N ALA A 6 11.83 6.26 4.19
CA ALA A 6 12.33 7.06 3.08
C ALA A 6 12.12 6.35 1.72
N GLU A 7 12.41 5.06 1.66
CA GLU A 7 12.16 4.26 0.45
C GLU A 7 10.67 4.13 0.12
N LEU A 8 9.80 4.00 1.12
CA LEU A 8 8.35 3.99 0.93
C LEU A 8 7.84 5.33 0.42
N LEU A 9 8.37 6.44 0.93
CA LEU A 9 8.00 7.80 0.49
C LEU A 9 8.45 8.08 -0.95
N ASP A 10 9.62 7.58 -1.34
CA ASP A 10 10.11 7.66 -2.72
C ASP A 10 9.24 6.82 -3.66
N ALA A 11 8.95 5.58 -3.26
CA ALA A 11 8.16 4.67 -4.06
C ALA A 11 6.68 5.06 -4.11
N ILE A 12 6.11 5.59 -3.02
CA ILE A 12 4.69 5.91 -2.84
C ILE A 12 4.58 7.37 -2.35
N PRO A 13 4.68 8.36 -3.25
CA PRO A 13 4.71 9.78 -2.88
C PRO A 13 3.48 10.27 -2.11
N SER A 14 2.33 9.58 -2.24
CA SER A 14 1.11 9.91 -1.50
C SER A 14 1.22 9.70 0.00
N LEU A 15 2.09 8.80 0.46
CA LEU A 15 2.42 8.69 1.89
C LEU A 15 3.04 9.98 2.43
N GLY A 16 3.79 10.72 1.60
CA GLY A 16 4.38 12.00 1.96
C GLY A 16 3.38 13.13 2.21
N ARG A 17 2.07 12.89 1.96
CA ARG A 17 0.99 13.84 2.30
C ARG A 17 0.49 13.70 3.73
N LEU A 18 0.86 12.61 4.43
CA LEU A 18 0.49 12.42 5.82
C LEU A 18 1.33 13.34 6.73
N PRO A 19 0.77 13.84 7.84
CA PRO A 19 1.53 14.62 8.82
C PRO A 19 2.77 13.83 9.32
N PRO A 20 3.93 14.48 9.51
CA PRO A 20 5.15 13.82 9.97
C PRO A 20 4.97 13.04 11.29
N GLU A 21 4.11 13.53 12.17
CA GLU A 21 3.77 12.90 13.45
C GLU A 21 3.09 11.54 13.21
N ILE A 22 2.15 11.49 12.26
CA ILE A 22 1.46 10.26 11.86
C ILE A 22 2.42 9.29 11.17
N LEU A 23 3.28 9.79 10.27
CA LEU A 23 4.31 8.97 9.62
C LEU A 23 5.29 8.35 10.60
N SER A 24 5.61 9.05 11.70
CA SER A 24 6.52 8.56 12.73
C SER A 24 5.92 7.43 13.59
N LEU A 25 4.59 7.37 13.66
CA LEU A 25 3.82 6.38 14.41
C LEU A 25 3.31 5.22 13.54
N LEU A 26 3.39 5.36 12.21
CA LEU A 26 2.88 4.38 11.26
C LEU A 26 3.63 3.06 11.41
N ASP A 27 2.90 1.97 11.61
CA ASP A 27 3.46 0.63 11.53
C ASP A 27 3.83 0.34 10.07
N LEU A 28 5.12 0.19 9.83
CA LEU A 28 5.68 -0.13 8.52
C LEU A 28 6.03 -1.61 8.40
N SER A 29 5.79 -2.43 9.43
CA SER A 29 6.22 -3.83 9.48
C SER A 29 5.68 -4.61 8.28
N GLU A 30 4.39 -4.50 8.02
CA GLU A 30 3.68 -5.17 6.94
C GLU A 30 3.78 -4.45 5.58
N LEU A 31 4.22 -3.19 5.55
CA LEU A 31 4.37 -2.46 4.28
C LEU A 31 5.57 -2.98 3.49
N ARG A 32 5.35 -3.26 2.21
CA ARG A 32 6.41 -3.65 1.27
C ARG A 32 6.81 -2.46 0.42
N VAL A 33 8.12 -2.18 0.37
CA VAL A 33 8.67 -1.24 -0.62
C VAL A 33 8.51 -1.88 -2.00
N PRO A 34 7.66 -1.34 -2.89
CA PRO A 34 7.44 -1.95 -4.19
C PRO A 34 8.69 -1.73 -5.05
N ARG A 35 9.23 -2.81 -5.61
CA ARG A 35 10.41 -2.81 -6.50
C ARG A 35 10.19 -3.77 -7.66
N GLY A 36 10.88 -3.54 -8.77
CA GLY A 36 10.78 -4.39 -9.97
C GLY A 36 9.33 -4.63 -10.41
N ARG A 37 8.97 -5.90 -10.61
CA ARG A 37 7.63 -6.31 -11.07
C ARG A 37 6.49 -5.84 -10.15
N VAL A 38 6.75 -5.73 -8.84
CA VAL A 38 5.76 -5.21 -7.87
C VAL A 38 5.49 -3.72 -8.11
N ALA A 39 6.53 -2.93 -8.40
CA ALA A 39 6.38 -1.51 -8.70
C ALA A 39 5.65 -1.28 -10.04
N GLU A 40 5.94 -2.09 -11.05
CA GLU A 40 5.26 -2.06 -12.35
C GLU A 40 3.78 -2.37 -12.21
N ALA A 41 3.43 -3.47 -11.53
CA ALA A 41 2.04 -3.87 -11.29
C ALA A 41 1.28 -2.79 -10.49
N ARG A 42 1.87 -2.29 -9.40
CA ARG A 42 1.29 -1.20 -8.61
C ARG A 42 0.98 0.03 -9.48
N THR A 43 1.95 0.46 -10.28
CA THR A 43 1.80 1.64 -11.15
C THR A 43 0.71 1.45 -12.20
N ALA A 44 0.60 0.23 -12.77
CA ALA A 44 -0.46 -0.11 -13.71
C ALA A 44 -1.84 -0.03 -13.04
N LEU A 45 -1.99 -0.63 -11.85
CA LEU A 45 -3.23 -0.61 -11.07
C LEU A 45 -3.62 0.82 -10.66
N GLU A 46 -2.67 1.65 -10.21
CA GLU A 46 -2.94 3.06 -9.86
C GLU A 46 -3.43 3.88 -11.06
N ARG A 47 -2.90 3.62 -12.26
CA ARG A 47 -3.34 4.27 -13.50
C ARG A 47 -4.74 3.82 -13.90
N GLU A 48 -5.01 2.52 -13.80
CA GLU A 48 -6.31 1.94 -14.16
C GLU A 48 -7.42 2.39 -13.20
N PHE A 49 -7.16 2.34 -11.90
CA PHE A 49 -8.18 2.59 -10.88
C PHE A 49 -8.33 4.08 -10.51
N GLY A 50 -7.35 4.92 -10.89
CA GLY A 50 -7.33 6.33 -10.52
C GLY A 50 -7.13 6.59 -9.01
N CYS A 51 -6.66 5.59 -8.27
CA CYS A 51 -6.47 5.64 -6.81
C CYS A 51 -4.99 5.45 -6.42
N HIS A 52 -4.69 5.30 -5.12
CA HIS A 52 -3.38 4.87 -4.65
C HIS A 52 -3.39 3.38 -4.35
N VAL A 53 -2.33 2.67 -4.72
CA VAL A 53 -2.20 1.25 -4.43
C VAL A 53 -0.94 1.03 -3.61
N VAL A 54 -1.10 0.33 -2.50
CA VAL A 54 -0.02 0.04 -1.54
C VAL A 54 0.17 -1.47 -1.48
N ALA A 55 1.43 -1.91 -1.43
CA ALA A 55 1.78 -3.32 -1.31
C ALA A 55 2.05 -3.67 0.16
N TYR A 56 1.41 -4.73 0.62
CA TYR A 56 1.60 -5.33 1.95
C TYR A 56 2.24 -6.70 1.79
N GLU A 57 3.04 -7.11 2.76
CA GLU A 57 3.47 -8.49 2.90
C GLU A 57 2.27 -9.36 3.30
N ARG A 58 2.05 -10.43 2.55
CA ARG A 58 1.01 -11.42 2.81
C ARG A 58 1.50 -12.36 3.91
N SER A 59 1.32 -11.93 5.15
CA SER A 59 1.63 -12.72 6.35
C SER A 59 0.42 -13.59 6.77
N PRO A 60 0.61 -14.90 7.01
CA PRO A 60 -0.47 -15.79 7.46
C PRO A 60 -0.87 -15.57 8.93
N SER A 61 -0.05 -14.86 9.68
CA SER A 61 -0.29 -14.43 11.05
C SER A 61 -0.11 -12.92 11.05
N GLY A 62 -1.19 -12.15 11.16
CA GLY A 62 -1.12 -10.71 11.32
C GLY A 62 -0.20 -10.41 12.51
N SER A 63 1.05 -10.05 12.22
CA SER A 63 2.08 -9.80 13.21
C SER A 63 2.18 -8.32 13.53
N GLY A 64 1.33 -7.50 12.93
CA GLY A 64 1.12 -6.12 13.32
C GLY A 64 0.72 -6.04 14.80
N ASP A 65 1.41 -5.17 15.52
CA ASP A 65 0.99 -4.76 16.85
C ASP A 65 -0.41 -4.13 16.74
N PRO A 66 -1.44 -4.65 17.43
CA PRO A 66 -2.79 -4.13 17.35
C PRO A 66 -2.89 -2.70 17.88
N ASP A 67 -1.95 -2.25 18.71
CA ASP A 67 -1.89 -0.88 19.23
C ASP A 67 -1.12 0.06 18.28
N ALA A 68 -0.42 -0.49 17.28
CA ALA A 68 0.28 0.32 16.30
C ALA A 68 -0.67 0.98 15.29
N LEU A 69 -0.24 2.14 14.78
CA LEU A 69 -1.03 2.89 13.82
C LEU A 69 -0.84 2.30 12.42
N HIS A 70 -1.81 1.52 11.94
CA HIS A 70 -1.79 0.97 10.59
C HIS A 70 -2.35 1.96 9.57
N LEU A 71 -1.87 1.93 8.32
CA LEU A 71 -2.33 2.84 7.26
C LEU A 71 -3.85 2.72 7.02
N CYS A 72 -4.43 1.53 7.17
CA CYS A 72 -5.87 1.30 7.03
C CYS A 72 -6.72 2.03 8.09
N ARG A 73 -6.13 2.47 9.22
CA ARG A 73 -6.82 3.26 10.26
C ARG A 73 -6.90 4.74 9.94
N ILE A 74 -6.06 5.23 9.01
CA ILE A 74 -5.93 6.67 8.70
C ILE A 74 -6.28 6.99 7.24
N ALA A 75 -6.14 6.03 6.33
CA ALA A 75 -6.44 6.19 4.91
C ALA A 75 -7.80 5.58 4.58
N THR A 76 -8.57 6.29 3.75
CA THR A 76 -9.85 5.79 3.24
C THR A 76 -9.62 4.76 2.15
N ALA A 77 -10.21 3.58 2.28
CA ALA A 77 -10.17 2.56 1.23
C ALA A 77 -10.83 3.08 -0.05
N ALA A 78 -10.23 2.81 -1.21
CA ALA A 78 -10.79 3.19 -2.49
C ALA A 78 -12.11 2.44 -2.75
N ARG A 79 -13.08 3.13 -3.36
CA ARG A 79 -14.27 2.46 -3.91
C ARG A 79 -13.89 1.70 -5.18
N LEU A 80 -13.90 0.37 -5.10
CA LEU A 80 -13.59 -0.53 -6.20
C LEU A 80 -14.86 -1.17 -6.76
N THR A 81 -14.87 -1.39 -8.08
CA THR A 81 -15.87 -2.22 -8.76
C THR A 81 -15.47 -3.70 -8.67
N PRO A 82 -16.37 -4.65 -8.98
CA PRO A 82 -16.01 -6.06 -9.08
C PRO A 82 -14.82 -6.31 -10.02
N ASP A 83 -14.80 -5.67 -11.19
CA ASP A 83 -13.70 -5.80 -12.16
C ASP A 83 -12.35 -5.32 -11.57
N HIS A 84 -12.35 -4.25 -10.76
CA HIS A 84 -11.13 -3.80 -10.10
C HIS A 84 -10.62 -4.82 -9.07
N LEU A 85 -11.52 -5.51 -8.36
CA LEU A 85 -11.15 -6.57 -7.42
C LEU A 85 -10.53 -7.76 -8.16
N ASP A 86 -11.11 -8.16 -9.30
CA ASP A 86 -10.55 -9.23 -10.13
C ASP A 86 -9.15 -8.87 -10.65
N ARG A 87 -8.94 -7.60 -11.02
CA ARG A 87 -7.64 -7.08 -11.45
C ARG A 87 -6.60 -7.10 -10.33
N LEU A 88 -6.98 -6.73 -9.11
CA LEU A 88 -6.10 -6.84 -7.94
C LEU A 88 -5.70 -8.30 -7.70
N LEU A 89 -6.68 -9.21 -7.67
CA LEU A 89 -6.44 -10.63 -7.45
C LEU A 89 -5.56 -11.23 -8.55
N ALA A 90 -5.79 -10.87 -9.81
CA ALA A 90 -4.95 -11.31 -10.92
C ALA A 90 -3.50 -10.80 -10.79
N ALA A 91 -3.31 -9.53 -10.42
CA ALA A 91 -1.99 -8.96 -10.20
C ALA A 91 -1.25 -9.67 -9.05
N GLU A 92 -1.91 -9.86 -7.91
CA GLU A 92 -1.37 -10.60 -6.77
C GLU A 92 -1.03 -12.05 -7.11
N THR A 93 -1.89 -12.73 -7.88
CA THR A 93 -1.66 -14.12 -8.32
C THR A 93 -0.46 -14.21 -9.26
N SER A 94 -0.31 -13.25 -10.18
CA SER A 94 0.85 -13.17 -11.08
C SER A 94 2.18 -12.91 -10.36
N LEU A 95 2.11 -12.43 -9.12
CA LEU A 95 3.22 -12.08 -8.23
C LEU A 95 3.24 -12.95 -6.97
N GLU A 96 2.67 -14.16 -7.01
CA GLU A 96 2.53 -15.02 -5.84
C GLU A 96 3.86 -15.27 -5.10
N THR A 97 4.97 -15.38 -5.85
CA THR A 97 6.32 -15.56 -5.31
C THR A 97 6.83 -14.38 -4.49
N GLU A 98 6.30 -13.17 -4.73
CA GLU A 98 6.61 -11.95 -3.96
C GLU A 98 5.84 -11.88 -2.64
N ARG A 99 4.84 -12.76 -2.46
CA ARG A 99 3.97 -12.85 -1.28
C ARG A 99 3.41 -11.49 -0.87
N ILE A 100 2.83 -10.77 -1.83
CA ILE A 100 2.24 -9.46 -1.58
C ILE A 100 0.70 -9.50 -1.65
N SER A 101 0.09 -8.52 -0.99
CA SER A 101 -1.29 -8.13 -1.23
C SER A 101 -1.32 -6.63 -1.57
N PHE A 102 -2.11 -6.26 -2.56
CA PHE A 102 -2.32 -4.88 -2.96
C PHE A 102 -3.60 -4.34 -2.32
N VAL A 103 -3.49 -3.18 -1.69
CA VAL A 103 -4.64 -2.47 -1.11
C VAL A 103 -4.78 -1.12 -1.78
N ALA A 104 -5.97 -0.84 -2.27
CA ALA A 104 -6.30 0.43 -2.91
C ALA A 104 -6.88 1.42 -1.90
N TYR A 105 -6.33 2.62 -1.86
CA TYR A 105 -6.77 3.75 -1.04
C TYR A 105 -7.20 4.92 -1.91
N GLU A 106 -8.19 5.68 -1.45
CA GLU A 106 -8.56 6.94 -2.08
C GLU A 106 -7.36 7.88 -2.14
N ARG A 107 -7.34 8.74 -3.17
CA ARG A 107 -6.33 9.79 -3.23
C ARG A 107 -6.56 10.75 -2.07
N LEU A 108 -5.57 10.85 -1.18
CA LEU A 108 -5.53 11.87 -0.14
C LEU A 108 -5.53 13.23 -0.85
N SER A 109 -6.71 13.83 -0.96
CA SER A 109 -6.85 15.16 -1.55
C SER A 109 -6.19 16.17 -0.61
N PRO A 110 -5.34 17.09 -1.11
CA PRO A 110 -4.92 18.22 -0.29
C PRO A 110 -6.19 19.00 0.07
N ARG A 111 -6.48 19.11 1.36
CA ARG A 111 -7.40 20.14 1.85
C ARG A 111 -6.68 21.46 1.90
#